data_AF-A0A848RG71-F1
#
_entry.id   AF-A0A848RG71-F1
#
_cell.length_a   1.000
_cell.length_b   1.000
_cell.length_c   1.000
_cell.angle_alpha   90.00
_cell.angle_beta   90.00
_cell.angle_gamma   90.00
#
_symmetry.space_group_name_H-M   'P 1'
#
loop_
_entity.id
_entity.type
_entity.pdbx_description
1 polymer ?
#
loop_
_entity_poly.entity_id
_entity_poly.type
_entity_poly.pdbx_seq_one_letter_code
_entity_poly.pdbx_strand_id
1 'polypeptide(L)'
;MKNHNITLEKLVREYERRGSDYFKKDTLKFYGEKLKEMKIKDEIREIRDRKGNLHKCIVLQKISTGMFGDKYLDYDYFDMDTLDRMSDLIPEAEYIV
;
A
#
# COMPACT_ATOMS: atom_id res chain seq x y z
N MET A 1 17.04 -10.28 -7.25
CA MET A 1 15.77 -9.57 -6.93
C MET A 1 16.04 -8.78 -5.67
N LYS A 2 15.88 -7.45 -5.70
CA LYS A 2 16.04 -6.63 -4.50
C LYS A 2 14.96 -7.09 -3.51
N ASN A 3 15.35 -7.51 -2.31
CA ASN A 3 14.40 -7.74 -1.23
C ASN A 3 13.92 -6.37 -0.77
N HIS A 4 12.86 -5.87 -1.40
CA HIS A 4 12.23 -4.62 -0.98
C HIS A 4 11.55 -4.89 0.36
N ASN A 5 12.23 -4.56 1.45
CA ASN A 5 11.64 -4.54 2.79
C ASN A 5 10.72 -3.32 2.90
N ILE A 6 9.57 -3.40 2.22
CA ILE A 6 8.52 -2.38 2.22
C ILE A 6 7.65 -2.61 3.44
N THR A 7 7.69 -1.65 4.35
CA THR A 7 6.82 -1.63 5.53
C THR A 7 5.58 -0.79 5.24
N LEU A 8 4.51 -1.01 6.02
CA LEU A 8 3.31 -0.19 5.94
C LEU A 8 3.64 1.29 6.14
N GLU A 9 4.54 1.62 7.06
CA GLU A 9 4.97 3.00 7.32
C GLU A 9 5.63 3.67 6.12
N LYS A 10 6.51 2.95 5.41
CA LYS A 10 7.14 3.45 4.17
C LYS A 10 6.10 3.70 3.09
N LEU A 11 5.13 2.79 2.96
CA LEU A 11 4.05 2.91 1.99
C LEU A 11 3.15 4.12 2.28
N VAL A 12 2.77 4.31 3.55
CA VAL A 12 1.98 5.46 4.01
C VAL A 12 2.68 6.77 3.71
N ARG A 13 3.94 6.92 4.15
CA ARG A 13 4.72 8.16 3.97
C ARG A 13 4.82 8.57 2.51
N GLU A 14 5.05 7.61 1.61
CA GLU A 14 5.12 7.96 0.19
C GLU A 14 3.79 8.43 -0.36
N TYR A 15 2.71 7.71 -0.04
CA TYR A 15 1.39 8.07 -0.55
C TYR A 15 1.01 9.47 -0.05
N GLU A 16 1.32 9.80 1.20
CA GLU A 16 1.19 11.16 1.73
C GLU A 16 2.07 12.18 0.97
N ARG A 17 3.35 11.84 0.70
CA ARG A 17 4.28 12.70 -0.08
C ARG A 17 3.77 12.99 -1.50
N ARG A 18 3.09 12.02 -2.11
CA ARG A 18 2.46 12.17 -3.44
C ARG A 18 1.11 12.90 -3.39
N GLY A 19 0.69 13.36 -2.22
CA GLY A 19 -0.62 14.00 -2.03
C GLY A 19 -1.80 13.04 -2.16
N SER A 20 -1.57 11.74 -1.99
CA SER A 20 -2.64 10.74 -2.02
C SER A 20 -3.42 10.74 -0.71
N ASP A 21 -4.74 10.66 -0.83
CA ASP A 21 -5.65 10.60 0.31
C ASP A 21 -5.85 9.18 0.85
N TYR A 22 -5.25 8.17 0.22
CA TYR A 22 -5.52 6.75 0.48
C TYR A 22 -5.40 6.37 1.97
N PHE A 23 -4.31 6.75 2.63
CA PHE A 23 -4.07 6.45 4.05
C PHE A 23 -4.54 7.55 5.00
N LYS A 24 -5.19 8.61 4.51
CA LYS A 24 -5.69 9.67 5.38
C LYS A 24 -6.76 9.13 6.31
N LYS A 25 -6.75 9.62 7.56
CA LYS A 25 -7.67 9.20 8.62
C LYS A 25 -9.14 9.28 8.19
N ASP A 26 -9.53 10.34 7.50
CA ASP A 26 -10.92 10.54 7.06
C ASP A 26 -11.32 9.55 5.95
N THR A 27 -10.42 9.26 5.02
CA THR A 27 -10.59 8.23 3.99
C THR A 27 -10.77 6.86 4.63
N LEU A 28 -9.86 6.47 5.52
CA LEU A 28 -9.95 5.17 6.21
C LEU A 28 -11.25 5.07 7.01
N LYS A 29 -11.63 6.13 7.73
CA LYS A 29 -12.90 6.17 8.47
C LYS A 29 -14.11 5.99 7.56
N PHE A 30 -14.11 6.61 6.37
CA PHE A 30 -15.19 6.47 5.39
C PHE A 30 -15.38 5.02 4.96
N TYR A 31 -14.29 4.28 4.73
CA TYR A 31 -14.34 2.86 4.35
C TYR A 31 -14.44 1.90 5.57
N GLY A 32 -14.51 2.44 6.79
CA GLY A 32 -14.51 1.63 8.01
C GLY A 32 -13.18 0.89 8.26
N GLU A 33 -12.10 1.34 7.63
CA GLU A 33 -10.76 0.78 7.70
C GLU A 33 -9.95 1.44 8.83
N LYS A 34 -8.92 0.75 9.32
CA LYS A 34 -7.95 1.32 10.26
C LYS A 34 -6.55 0.93 9.88
N LEU A 35 -5.64 1.91 9.90
CA LEU A 35 -4.24 1.68 9.58
C LEU A 35 -3.60 0.58 10.45
N LYS A 36 -3.95 0.54 11.75
CA LYS A 36 -3.46 -0.50 12.69
C LYS A 36 -3.93 -1.93 12.38
N GLU A 37 -4.97 -2.07 11.56
CA GLU A 37 -5.54 -3.37 11.15
C GLU A 37 -4.98 -3.81 9.78
N MET A 38 -4.22 -2.93 9.10
CA MET A 38 -3.59 -3.22 7.81
C MET A 38 -2.27 -3.95 7.98
N LYS A 39 -1.96 -4.85 7.04
CA LYS A 39 -0.72 -5.65 7.03
C LYS A 39 -0.21 -5.83 5.61
N ILE A 40 1.07 -5.56 5.40
CA ILE A 40 1.77 -6.00 4.19
C ILE A 40 1.96 -7.50 4.30
N LYS A 41 1.54 -8.25 3.28
CA LYS A 41 1.77 -9.69 3.20
C LYS A 41 3.17 -9.95 2.68
N ASP A 42 3.81 -10.99 3.21
CA ASP A 42 5.09 -11.48 2.71
C ASP A 42 4.89 -12.34 1.45
N GLU A 43 4.21 -11.76 0.46
CA GLU A 43 3.98 -12.37 -0.85
C GLU A 43 3.95 -11.29 -1.93
N ILE A 44 4.45 -11.65 -3.12
CA ILE A 44 4.34 -10.84 -4.33
C ILE A 44 3.32 -11.52 -5.24
N ARG A 45 2.39 -10.74 -5.78
CA ARG A 45 1.35 -11.22 -6.71
C ARG A 45 1.57 -10.60 -8.08
N GLU A 46 1.44 -11.41 -9.12
CA GLU A 46 1.35 -10.90 -10.49
C GLU A 46 -0.11 -10.57 -10.81
N ILE A 47 -0.40 -9.28 -11.04
CA ILE A 47 -1.74 -8.77 -11.32
C ILE A 47 -1.77 -8.20 -12.73
N ARG A 48 -2.79 -8.59 -13.51
CA ARG A 48 -3.02 -8.06 -14.84
C ARG A 48 -3.88 -6.80 -14.77
N ASP A 49 -3.40 -5.70 -15.34
CA ASP A 49 -4.18 -4.46 -15.44
C ASP A 49 -5.27 -4.55 -16.53
N ARG A 50 -6.12 -3.51 -16.61
CA ARG A 50 -7.20 -3.42 -17.62
C ARG A 50 -6.69 -3.35 -19.07
N LYS A 51 -5.41 -3.04 -19.29
CA LYS A 51 -4.76 -2.98 -20.61
C LYS A 51 -4.06 -4.30 -20.97
N GLY A 52 -4.04 -5.28 -20.05
CA GLY A 52 -3.42 -6.59 -20.26
C GLY A 52 -1.97 -6.70 -19.78
N ASN A 53 -1.38 -5.63 -19.23
CA ASN A 53 0.00 -5.67 -18.74
C ASN A 53 0.07 -6.40 -17.39
N LEU A 54 1.11 -7.20 -17.20
CA LEU A 54 1.39 -7.89 -15.93
C LEU A 54 2.25 -7.00 -15.05
N HIS A 55 1.82 -6.82 -13.81
CA HIS A 55 2.52 -6.05 -12.78
C HIS A 55 2.84 -6.95 -11.60
N LYS A 56 4.04 -6.82 -11.05
CA LYS A 56 4.39 -7.45 -9.76
C LYS A 56 3.97 -6.50 -8.66
N CYS A 57 3.10 -6.96 -7.79
CA CYS A 57 2.52 -6.12 -6.74
C CYS A 57 2.81 -6.69 -5.36
N ILE A 58 3.11 -5.81 -4.41
CA ILE A 58 2.96 -6.15 -2.98
C ILE A 58 1.48 -6.18 -2.64
N VAL A 59 1.12 -6.99 -1.64
CA VAL A 59 -0.26 -7.15 -1.19
C VAL A 59 -0.45 -6.47 0.16
N LEU A 60 -1.38 -5.53 0.22
CA LEU A 60 -1.87 -4.93 1.45
C LEU A 60 -3.16 -5.63 1.86
N GLN A 61 -3.12 -6.37 2.97
CA GLN A 61 -4.31 -6.91 3.60
C GLN A 61 -4.93 -5.85 4.51
N LYS A 62 -6.25 -5.66 4.45
CA LYS A 62 -7.00 -4.74 5.31
C LYS A 62 -8.36 -5.33 5.71
N ILE A 63 -9.02 -4.71 6.69
CA ILE A 63 -10.40 -5.02 7.05
C ILE A 63 -11.27 -3.87 6.55
N SER A 64 -12.21 -4.17 5.66
CA SER A 64 -13.14 -3.22 5.08
C SER A 64 -14.55 -3.45 5.61
N THR A 65 -15.39 -2.43 5.54
CA THR A 65 -16.81 -2.52 5.93
C THR A 65 -17.69 -2.52 4.67
N GLY A 66 -18.52 -3.55 4.53
CA GLY A 66 -19.47 -3.69 3.42
C GLY A 66 -20.68 -2.76 3.57
N MET A 67 -21.51 -2.71 2.53
CA MET A 67 -22.69 -1.84 2.48
C MET A 67 -23.66 -2.05 3.65
N PHE A 68 -23.75 -3.27 4.18
CA PHE A 68 -24.64 -3.64 5.29
C PHE A 68 -23.94 -3.60 6.67
N GLY A 69 -22.71 -3.10 6.74
CA GLY A 69 -21.93 -3.01 7.98
C GLY A 69 -21.09 -4.24 8.30
N ASP A 70 -21.16 -5.29 7.48
CA ASP A 70 -20.36 -6.50 7.65
C ASP A 70 -18.88 -6.22 7.42
N LYS A 71 -18.03 -6.75 8.31
CA LYS A 71 -16.58 -6.65 8.15
C LYS A 71 -16.06 -7.82 7.36
N TYR A 72 -15.21 -7.55 6.38
CA TYR A 72 -14.57 -8.58 5.57
C TYR A 72 -13.10 -8.29 5.35
N LEU A 73 -12.36 -9.35 5.03
CA LEU A 73 -10.95 -9.26 4.67
C LEU A 73 -10.84 -8.79 3.22
N ASP A 74 -10.06 -7.75 3.00
CA ASP A 74 -9.88 -7.11 1.71
C ASP A 74 -8.38 -6.99 1.38
N TYR A 75 -8.09 -6.87 0.09
CA TYR A 75 -6.73 -6.91 -0.44
C TYR A 75 -6.53 -5.86 -1.52
N ASP A 76 -5.59 -4.95 -1.29
CA ASP A 76 -5.13 -4.00 -2.29
C ASP A 76 -3.73 -4.36 -2.80
N TYR A 77 -3.48 -3.98 -4.05
CA TYR A 77 -2.27 -4.35 -4.77
C TYR A 77 -1.51 -3.10 -5.18
N PHE A 78 -0.25 -3.02 -4.75
CA PHE A 78 0.61 -1.87 -5.04
C PHE A 78 1.74 -2.32 -5.96
N ASP A 79 1.76 -1.78 -7.17
CA ASP A 79 2.74 -2.10 -8.22
C ASP A 79 4.18 -1.77 -7.79
N MET A 80 5.04 -2.78 -7.77
CA MET A 80 6.43 -2.67 -7.36
C MET A 80 7.23 -1.71 -8.23
N ASP A 81 6.96 -1.58 -9.52
CA ASP A 81 7.69 -0.62 -10.37
C ASP A 81 7.36 0.82 -9.95
N THR A 82 6.13 1.05 -9.49
CA THR A 82 5.71 2.31 -8.89
C THR A 82 6.35 2.54 -7.53
N LEU A 83 6.63 1.47 -6.78
CA LEU A 83 7.29 1.51 -5.47
C LEU A 83 8.81 1.65 -5.56
N ASP A 84 9.46 1.04 -6.53
CA ASP A 84 10.91 1.11 -6.76
C ASP A 84 11.31 2.53 -7.13
N ARG A 85 10.50 3.19 -7.95
CA ARG A 85 10.61 4.63 -8.21
C ARG A 85 10.47 5.49 -6.95
N MET A 86 9.88 4.98 -5.87
CA MET A 86 9.90 5.67 -4.56
C MET A 86 11.26 5.58 -3.89
N SER A 87 11.91 4.41 -3.96
CA SER A 87 13.21 4.20 -3.31
C SER A 87 14.32 5.06 -3.91
N ASP A 88 14.21 5.41 -5.18
CA ASP A 88 15.15 6.32 -5.85
C ASP A 88 14.89 7.81 -5.52
N LEU A 89 13.74 8.14 -4.92
CA LEU A 89 13.34 9.50 -4.55
C LEU A 89 13.57 9.83 -3.07
N ILE A 90 13.97 8.84 -2.26
CA ILE A 90 14.39 9.03 -0.88
C ILE A 90 15.91 8.80 -0.87
N PRO A 91 16.75 9.85 -0.92
CA PRO A 91 18.17 9.70 -0.66
C PRO A 91 18.32 9.02 0.71
N GLU A 92 19.24 8.07 0.84
CA GLU A 92 19.57 7.41 2.12
C GLU A 92 20.01 8.39 3.24
N ALA A 93 20.04 9.69 2.97
CA ALA A 93 20.63 10.75 3.79
C ALA A 93 19.70 11.38 4.84
N GLU A 94 18.41 11.02 4.94
CA GLU A 94 17.52 11.56 6.00
C GLU A 94 17.28 10.59 7.18
N TYR A 95 18.24 9.71 7.46
CA TYR A 95 18.34 9.01 8.75
C TYR A 95 19.39 9.68 9.66
N ILE A 96 19.11 10.91 10.06
CA ILE A 96 19.73 11.66 11.17
C ILE A 96 18.56 12.46 11.78
N VAL A 97 18.03 12.27 12.98
CA VAL A 97 18.47 11.74 14.29
C VAL A 97 17.27 11.07 14.96
#